data_AF-A0A385DAN2-F1
#
_entry.id   AF-A0A385DAN2-F1
#
_cell.length_a   1.000
_cell.length_b   1.000
_cell.length_c   1.000
_cell.angle_alpha   90.00
_cell.angle_beta   90.00
_cell.angle_gamma   90.00
#
_symmetry.space_group_name_H-M   'P 1'
#
loop_
_entity.id
_entity.type
_entity.pdbx_description
1 polymer ?
#
loop_
_entity_poly.entity_id
_entity_poly.type
_entity_poly.pdbx_seq_one_letter_code
_entity_poly.pdbx_strand_id
1 'polypeptide(L)'
;MTPLFLAAVQGELRCAALLLAAGAAPNEESGGPRDGLPLAAAASKADLPMAELLLRYGADPLLPESEGNSALDWSRGWAEGVEEHRAVEEVLVAAVAAEPGPG
;
A
#
# COMPACT_ATOMS: atom_id res chain seq x y z
N MET A 1 -8.03 11.26 8.80
CA MET A 1 -7.51 9.91 9.06
C MET A 1 -8.55 8.92 8.54
N THR A 2 -8.19 8.04 7.60
CA THR A 2 -9.17 7.11 7.00
C THR A 2 -9.25 5.77 7.74
N PRO A 3 -10.42 5.10 7.79
CA PRO A 3 -10.54 3.77 8.38
C PRO A 3 -9.64 2.73 7.69
N LEU A 4 -9.48 2.85 6.37
CA LEU A 4 -8.66 1.93 5.59
C LEU A 4 -7.17 2.07 5.94
N PHE A 5 -6.67 3.31 6.06
CA PHE A 5 -5.31 3.55 6.51
C PHE A 5 -5.05 2.97 7.91
N LEU A 6 -5.98 3.17 8.85
CA LEU A 6 -5.86 2.60 10.19
C LEU A 6 -5.83 1.06 10.20
N ALA A 7 -6.60 0.42 9.33
CA ALA A 7 -6.57 -1.03 9.18
C ALA A 7 -5.20 -1.50 8.62
N ALA A 8 -4.65 -0.81 7.62
CA ALA A 8 -3.33 -1.10 7.06
C ALA A 8 -2.22 -0.92 8.11
N VAL A 9 -2.23 0.19 8.86
CA VAL A 9 -1.26 0.44 9.94
C VAL A 9 -1.32 -0.62 11.04
N GLN A 10 -2.51 -1.15 11.34
CA GLN A 10 -2.69 -2.18 12.37
C GLN A 10 -2.49 -3.61 11.85
N GLY A 11 -2.39 -3.82 10.53
CA GLY A 11 -2.31 -5.18 9.94
C GLY A 11 -3.66 -5.92 9.97
N GLU A 12 -4.77 -5.19 10.10
CA GLU A 12 -6.12 -5.73 10.22
C GLU A 12 -6.69 -6.11 8.84
N LEU A 13 -6.11 -7.14 8.21
CA LEU A 13 -6.40 -7.56 6.83
C LEU A 13 -7.89 -7.76 6.57
N ARG A 14 -8.60 -8.36 7.51
CA ARG A 14 -10.04 -8.63 7.37
C ARG A 14 -10.87 -7.35 7.43
N CYS A 15 -10.49 -6.40 8.27
CA CYS A 15 -11.13 -5.09 8.32
C CYS A 15 -10.87 -4.31 7.04
N ALA A 16 -9.63 -4.29 6.55
CA ALA A 16 -9.27 -3.67 5.28
C ALA A 16 -10.08 -4.25 4.12
N ALA A 17 -10.23 -5.58 4.05
CA ALA A 17 -11.02 -6.24 3.01
C ALA A 17 -12.50 -5.83 3.05
N LEU A 18 -13.10 -5.71 4.23
CA LEU A 18 -14.48 -5.25 4.38
C LEU A 18 -14.66 -3.79 3.96
N LEU A 19 -13.71 -2.93 4.31
CA LEU A 19 -13.73 -1.51 3.94
C LEU A 19 -13.61 -1.34 2.42
N LEU A 20 -12.67 -2.03 1.79
CA LEU A 20 -12.48 -2.02 0.33
C LEU A 20 -13.71 -2.57 -0.40
N ALA A 21 -14.29 -3.68 0.08
CA ALA A 21 -15.53 -4.22 -0.47
C ALA A 21 -16.73 -3.27 -0.32
N ALA A 22 -16.72 -2.41 0.71
CA ALA A 22 -17.71 -1.37 0.91
C ALA A 22 -17.46 -0.11 0.07
N GLY A 23 -16.41 -0.08 -0.77
CA GLY A 23 -16.08 1.04 -1.65
C GLY A 23 -15.14 2.08 -1.04
N ALA A 24 -14.42 1.75 0.05
CA ALA A 24 -13.34 2.62 0.52
C ALA A 24 -12.29 2.81 -0.59
N ALA A 25 -11.87 4.06 -0.80
CA ALA A 25 -10.90 4.37 -1.84
C ALA A 25 -9.49 3.92 -1.40
N PRO A 26 -8.81 3.03 -2.16
CA PRO A 26 -7.51 2.47 -1.78
C PRO A 26 -6.37 3.50 -1.83
N ASN A 27 -6.56 4.58 -2.60
CA ASN A 27 -5.62 5.68 -2.80
C ASN A 27 -6.00 6.94 -2.03
N GLU A 28 -6.96 6.85 -1.10
CA GLU A 28 -7.30 7.98 -0.25
C GLU A 28 -6.25 8.12 0.85
N GLU A 29 -5.55 9.26 0.82
CA GLU A 29 -4.61 9.62 1.87
C GLU A 29 -5.35 9.75 3.20
N SER A 30 -4.71 9.30 4.28
CA SER A 30 -5.30 9.33 5.61
C SER A 30 -5.80 10.72 5.98
N GLY A 31 -5.04 11.78 5.72
CA GLY A 31 -5.26 13.14 6.19
C GLY A 31 -5.02 13.23 7.70
N GLY A 32 -3.92 13.85 8.14
CA GLY A 32 -3.68 14.11 9.57
C GLY A 32 -2.21 14.16 9.98
N PRO A 33 -1.90 14.18 11.30
CA PRO A 33 -0.52 14.27 11.78
C PRO A 33 0.33 13.01 11.53
N ARG A 34 -0.30 11.88 11.20
CA ARG A 34 0.32 10.67 10.64
C ARG A 34 -0.40 10.40 9.33
N ASP A 35 -0.03 11.17 8.33
CA ASP A 35 -0.60 11.06 6.99
C ASP A 35 0.02 9.88 6.24
N GLY A 36 -0.62 9.51 5.14
CA GLY A 36 -0.08 8.51 4.23
C GLY A 36 -1.14 7.65 3.56
N LEU A 37 -0.68 6.88 2.58
CA LEU A 37 -1.51 5.97 1.82
C LEU A 37 -1.59 4.60 2.51
N PRO A 38 -2.73 3.89 2.43
CA PRO A 38 -2.85 2.52 2.94
C PRO A 38 -1.76 1.59 2.40
N LEU A 39 -1.40 1.72 1.12
CA LEU A 39 -0.38 0.89 0.49
C LEU A 39 1.04 1.23 0.97
N ALA A 40 1.33 2.50 1.26
CA ALA A 40 2.60 2.93 1.87
C ALA A 40 2.76 2.37 3.29
N ALA A 41 1.68 2.35 4.09
CA ALA A 41 1.68 1.73 5.40
C ALA A 41 1.95 0.22 5.35
N ALA A 42 1.36 -0.49 4.37
CA ALA A 42 1.65 -1.91 4.15
C ALA A 42 3.11 -2.14 3.73
N ALA A 43 3.63 -1.32 2.81
CA ALA A 43 4.99 -1.44 2.29
C ALA A 43 6.06 -1.18 3.34
N SER A 44 5.93 -0.12 4.12
CA SER A 44 6.86 0.21 5.22
C SER A 44 6.97 -0.91 6.27
N LYS A 45 5.92 -1.70 6.44
CA LYS A 45 5.83 -2.81 7.41
C LYS A 45 6.11 -4.20 6.81
N ALA A 46 6.45 -4.28 5.53
CA ALA A 46 6.57 -5.55 4.79
C ALA A 46 5.33 -6.46 4.89
N ASP A 47 4.13 -5.87 4.99
CA ASP A 47 2.86 -6.60 5.08
C ASP A 47 2.38 -7.03 3.68
N LEU A 48 2.94 -8.15 3.20
CA LEU A 48 2.64 -8.70 1.88
C LEU A 48 1.14 -8.99 1.65
N PRO A 49 0.41 -9.66 2.57
CA PRO A 49 -1.02 -9.88 2.39
C PRO A 49 -1.82 -8.58 2.25
N MET A 50 -1.48 -7.55 3.04
CA MET A 50 -2.15 -6.25 2.94
C MET A 50 -1.82 -5.55 1.62
N ALA A 51 -0.55 -5.58 1.19
CA ALA A 51 -0.13 -5.00 -0.08
C ALA A 51 -0.85 -5.64 -1.27
N GLU A 52 -0.91 -6.98 -1.35
CA GLU A 52 -1.66 -7.68 -2.39
C GLU A 52 -3.14 -7.32 -2.37
N LEU A 53 -3.77 -7.25 -1.19
CA LEU A 53 -5.17 -6.91 -1.06
C LEU A 53 -5.42 -5.50 -1.62
N LEU A 54 -4.63 -4.51 -1.21
CA LEU A 54 -4.78 -3.13 -1.67
C LEU A 54 -4.58 -3.01 -3.19
N LEU A 55 -3.56 -3.67 -3.75
CA LEU A 55 -3.32 -3.70 -5.19
C LEU A 55 -4.48 -4.33 -5.97
N ARG A 56 -5.08 -5.43 -5.47
CA ARG A 56 -6.26 -6.05 -6.10
C ARG A 56 -7.46 -5.11 -6.19
N TYR A 57 -7.55 -4.12 -5.31
CA TYR A 57 -8.60 -3.10 -5.33
C TYR A 57 -8.19 -1.82 -6.07
N GLY A 58 -7.03 -1.79 -6.73
CA GLY A 58 -6.57 -0.66 -7.53
C GLY A 58 -5.76 0.38 -6.77
N ALA A 59 -5.12 0.00 -5.67
CA ALA A 59 -4.10 0.85 -5.05
C ALA A 59 -2.95 1.10 -6.04
N ASP A 60 -2.50 2.34 -6.14
CA ASP A 60 -1.40 2.74 -7.01
C ASP A 60 -0.07 2.68 -6.25
N PRO A 61 0.87 1.78 -6.61
CA PRO A 61 2.15 1.65 -5.94
C PRO A 61 3.10 2.83 -6.18
N LEU A 62 2.84 3.66 -7.20
CA LEU A 62 3.64 4.83 -7.57
C LEU A 62 3.07 6.15 -7.07
N LEU A 63 1.85 6.16 -6.53
CA LEU A 63 1.25 7.37 -5.98
C LEU A 63 2.05 7.85 -4.76
N PRO A 64 2.62 9.06 -4.80
CA PRO A 64 3.33 9.61 -3.65
C PRO A 64 2.33 10.11 -2.61
N GLU A 65 2.60 9.82 -1.34
CA GLU A 65 1.96 10.52 -0.21
C GLU A 65 2.53 11.94 -0.06
N SER A 66 1.94 12.73 0.85
CA SER A 66 2.33 14.12 1.10
C SER A 66 3.81 14.32 1.47
N GLU A 67 4.48 13.30 2.01
CA GLU A 67 5.93 13.32 2.30
C GLU A 67 6.82 13.04 1.07
N GLY A 68 6.22 12.75 -0.08
CA GLY A 68 6.88 12.58 -1.38
C GLY A 68 7.34 11.15 -1.71
N ASN A 69 7.18 10.21 -0.79
CA ASN A 69 7.49 8.79 -1.02
C ASN A 69 6.26 8.04 -1.55
N SER A 70 6.46 7.10 -2.45
CA SER A 70 5.43 6.12 -2.85
C SER A 70 5.56 4.84 -2.03
N ALA A 71 4.59 3.91 -2.16
CA ALA A 71 4.71 2.59 -1.55
C ALA A 71 5.97 1.84 -2.05
N LEU A 72 6.33 2.00 -3.32
CA LEU A 72 7.53 1.41 -3.89
C LEU A 72 8.83 2.04 -3.32
N ASP A 73 8.81 3.32 -2.98
CA ASP A 73 9.96 3.96 -2.31
C ASP A 73 10.11 3.44 -0.88
N TRP A 74 8.99 3.25 -0.16
CA TRP A 74 8.99 2.67 1.18
C TRP A 74 9.51 1.22 1.22
N SER A 75 9.27 0.41 0.19
CA SER A 75 9.84 -0.94 0.12
C SER A 75 11.34 -0.94 -0.13
N ARG A 76 11.90 0.12 -0.73
CA ARG A 76 13.34 0.26 -1.07
C ARG A 76 14.17 1.02 -0.04
N GLY A 77 13.56 1.97 0.67
CA GLY A 77 14.24 2.89 1.59
C GLY A 77 14.86 2.22 2.82
N TRP A 78 14.42 1.01 3.16
CA TRP A 78 15.06 0.17 4.17
C TRP A 78 16.26 -0.56 3.55
N ALA A 79 17.30 0.20 3.21
CA ALA A 79 18.53 -0.33 2.66
C ALA A 79 19.14 -1.36 3.63
N GLU A 80 19.39 -2.56 3.10
CA GLU A 80 20.03 -3.74 3.74
C GLU A 80 19.10 -4.71 4.49
N GLY A 81 18.39 -5.55 3.72
CA GLY A 81 18.52 -7.00 3.95
C GLY A 81 17.54 -7.68 4.91
N VAL A 82 16.27 -7.26 4.98
CA VAL A 82 15.21 -8.10 5.55
C VAL A 82 14.48 -8.79 4.39
N GLU A 83 14.47 -10.12 4.36
CA GLU A 83 13.81 -10.95 3.33
C GLU A 83 12.32 -10.57 3.16
N GLU A 84 11.73 -10.00 4.20
CA GLU A 84 10.34 -9.56 4.29
C GLU A 84 10.01 -8.41 3.30
N HIS A 85 10.84 -7.38 3.19
CA HIS A 85 10.58 -6.25 2.27
C HIS A 85 10.73 -6.63 0.80
N ARG A 86 11.56 -7.65 0.51
CA ARG A 86 11.78 -8.12 -0.86
C ARG A 86 10.50 -8.62 -1.51
N ALA A 87 9.71 -9.43 -0.80
CA ALA A 87 8.47 -9.97 -1.35
C ALA A 87 7.46 -8.87 -1.69
N VAL A 88 7.38 -7.83 -0.83
CA VAL A 88 6.52 -6.69 -1.10
C VAL A 88 7.04 -5.90 -2.30
N GLU A 89 8.34 -5.61 -2.37
CA GLU A 89 8.92 -4.93 -3.53
C GLU A 89 8.63 -5.70 -4.83
N GLU A 90 8.82 -7.01 -4.86
CA GLU A 90 8.55 -7.85 -6.03
C GLU A 90 7.09 -7.71 -6.50
N VAL A 91 6.13 -7.72 -5.56
CA VAL A 91 4.70 -7.54 -5.88
C VAL A 91 4.39 -6.11 -6.35
N LEU A 92 4.97 -5.08 -5.73
CA LEU A 92 4.76 -3.69 -6.16
C LEU A 92 5.33 -3.46 -7.57
N VAL A 93 6.53 -3.97 -7.87
CA VAL A 93 7.16 -3.90 -9.20
C VAL A 93 6.33 -4.64 -10.24
N ALA A 94 5.82 -5.83 -9.90
CA ALA A 94 4.94 -6.58 -10.80
C ALA A 94 3.64 -5.81 -11.10
N ALA A 95 3.06 -5.14 -10.10
CA ALA A 95 1.86 -4.32 -10.28
C ALA A 95 2.10 -3.13 -11.21
N VAL A 96 3.26 -2.46 -11.11
CA VAL A 96 3.66 -1.39 -12.03
C VAL A 96 3.81 -1.90 -13.47
N ALA A 97 4.41 -3.09 -13.65
CA ALA A 97 4.60 -3.66 -14.98
C ALA A 97 3.29 -4.16 -15.63
N ALA A 98 2.25 -4.36 -14.83
CA ALA A 98 0.98 -4.92 -15.25
C ALA A 98 -0.04 -3.88 -15.76
N GLU A 99 0.39 -2.67 -16.14
CA GLU A 99 -0.42 -1.60 -16.77
C GLU A 99 -1.65 -2.17 -17.51
N PRO A 100 -2.88 -1.76 -17.18
CA PRO A 100 -4.02 -2.14 -17.99
C PRO A 100 -3.78 -1.54 -19.38
N GLY A 101 -3.58 -2.42 -20.37
CA GLY A 101 -3.44 -2.02 -21.77
C GLY A 101 -4.57 -1.04 -22.15
N PRO A 102 -4.33 -0.12 -23.09
CA PRO A 102 -5.25 0.97 -23.38
C PRO A 102 -6.63 0.41 -23.73
N GLY A 103 -7.60 0.68 -22.87
CA GLY A 103 -9.02 0.46 -23.11
C GLY A 103 -9.62 1.60 -23.92
#